data_AF-X1QZA3-F1
#
_entry.id   AF-X1QZA3-F1
#
_cell.length_a   1.000
_cell.length_b   1.000
_cell.length_c   1.000
_cell.angle_alpha   90.00
_cell.angle_beta   90.00
_cell.angle_gamma   90.00
#
_symmetry.space_group_name_H-M   'P 1'
#
loop_
_entity.id
_entity.type
_entity.pdbx_description
1 polymer ?
#
loop_
_entity_poly.entity_id
_entity_poly.type
_entity_poly.pdbx_seq_one_letter_code
_entity_poly.pdbx_strand_id
1 'polypeptide(L)' 'IEKGNFGFVDSLGGKLEGHTKLVCQLTVRDGLVLWDLNGLANEDWRKNRIVRPLWEGQPPTKK' A
#
# COMPACT_ATOMS: atom_id res chain seq x y z
N ILE A 1 15.06 -1.98 5.43
CA ILE A 1 15.58 -1.13 6.52
C ILE A 1 15.61 0.29 5.99
N GLU A 2 14.85 1.20 6.61
CA GLU A 2 14.80 2.60 6.19
C GLU A 2 15.88 3.41 6.91
N LYS A 3 16.56 4.30 6.19
CA LYS A 3 17.58 5.22 6.73
C LYS A 3 17.08 6.65 6.55
N GLY A 4 17.17 7.44 7.61
CA GLY A 4 16.62 8.80 7.66
C GLY A 4 16.62 9.31 9.09
N ASN A 5 16.16 10.54 9.34
CA ASN A 5 16.03 11.06 10.70
C ASN A 5 14.63 10.76 11.22
N PHE A 6 14.52 10.00 12.31
CA PHE A 6 13.26 9.58 12.91
C PHE A 6 13.22 9.93 14.41
N GLY A 7 12.05 10.32 14.89
CA GLY A 7 11.75 10.41 16.33
C GLY A 7 10.87 9.24 16.77
N PHE A 8 11.30 8.53 17.81
CA PHE A 8 10.55 7.45 18.47
C PHE A 8 10.01 7.97 19.79
N VAL A 9 8.69 7.97 19.95
CA VAL A 9 8.01 8.53 21.12
C VAL A 9 7.59 7.42 22.06
N ASP A 10 7.88 7.56 23.35
CA ASP A 10 7.40 6.66 24.40
C ASP A 10 6.00 7.03 24.90
N SER A 11 5.44 6.22 25.80
CA SER A 11 4.09 6.47 26.34
C SER A 11 3.97 7.72 27.20
N LEU A 12 5.07 8.33 27.63
CA LEU A 12 5.11 9.56 28.43
C LEU A 12 5.47 10.80 27.58
N GLY A 13 5.64 10.64 26.28
CA GLY A 13 5.95 11.74 25.34
C GLY A 13 7.44 12.04 25.19
N GLY A 14 8.34 11.23 25.76
CA GLY A 14 9.78 11.34 25.53
C GLY A 14 10.13 10.96 24.09
N LYS A 15 11.00 11.74 23.44
CA LYS A 15 11.45 11.50 22.06
C LYS A 15 12.90 10.98 22.03
N LEU A 16 13.09 9.81 21.43
CA LEU A 16 14.39 9.28 21.05
C LEU A 16 14.64 9.54 19.56
N GLU A 17 15.72 10.23 19.23
CA GLU A 17 16.18 10.38 17.84
C GLU A 17 16.88 9.09 17.38
N GLY A 18 16.67 8.71 16.12
CA GLY A 18 17.39 7.59 15.52
C GLY A 18 17.48 7.67 14.01
N HIS A 19 18.47 6.96 13.45
CA HIS A 19 18.80 7.02 12.01
C HIS A 19 18.34 5.80 11.21
N THR A 20 17.67 4.86 11.86
CA THR A 20 17.30 3.57 11.27
C THR A 20 15.94 3.13 11.79
N LYS A 21 15.03 2.80 10.87
CA LYS A 21 13.68 2.32 11.18
C LYS A 21 13.41 0.99 10.49
N LEU A 22 12.87 0.06 11.25
CA LEU A 22 12.31 -1.18 10.71
C LEU A 22 10.86 -0.93 10.29
N VAL A 23 10.57 -1.20 9.03
CA VAL A 23 9.22 -1.07 8.45
C VAL A 23 8.85 -2.46 7.97
N CYS A 24 7.69 -2.95 8.41
CA CYS A 24 7.13 -4.18 7.88
C CYS A 24 7.03 -4.06 6.35
N GLN A 25 7.40 -5.09 5.60
CA GLN A 25 7.25 -5.09 4.13
C GLN A 25 6.11 -6.00 3.68
N LEU A 26 5.85 -7.09 4.43
CA LEU A 26 4.92 -8.14 4.05
C LEU A 26 4.38 -8.83 5.30
N THR A 27 3.08 -9.11 5.32
CA THR A 27 2.43 -9.96 6.31
C THR A 27 1.85 -11.18 5.60
N VAL A 28 2.27 -12.38 6.00
CA VAL A 28 1.76 -13.65 5.48
C VAL A 28 1.04 -14.40 6.60
N ARG A 29 -0.14 -14.94 6.30
CA ARG A 29 -0.89 -15.82 7.20
C ARG A 29 -1.51 -16.94 6.38
N ASP A 30 -1.30 -18.17 6.80
CA ASP A 30 -1.87 -19.36 6.15
C ASP A 30 -1.56 -19.43 4.63
N GLY A 31 -0.33 -19.08 4.27
CA GLY A 31 0.10 -19.01 2.87
C GLY A 31 -0.44 -17.81 2.07
N LEU A 32 -1.30 -16.97 2.65
CA LEU A 32 -1.88 -15.80 2.00
C LEU A 32 -1.17 -14.51 2.41
N VAL A 33 -0.95 -13.63 1.43
CA VAL A 33 -0.44 -12.28 1.66
C VAL A 33 -1.59 -11.40 2.17
N LEU A 34 -1.55 -11.02 3.44
CA LEU A 34 -2.57 -10.15 4.06
C LEU A 34 -2.25 -8.67 3.90
N TRP A 35 -0.97 -8.34 3.78
CA TRP A 35 -0.51 -6.97 3.62
C TRP A 35 0.84 -6.97 2.91
N ASP A 36 1.02 -6.10 1.90
CA ASP A 36 2.25 -5.93 1.13
C ASP A 36 2.46 -4.44 0.88
N LEU A 37 3.55 -3.89 1.41
CA LEU A 37 3.86 -2.46 1.29
C LEU A 37 4.11 -2.03 -0.16
N ASN A 38 4.74 -2.88 -0.96
CA ASN A 38 5.20 -2.54 -2.31
C ASN A 38 4.41 -3.27 -3.41
N GLY A 39 3.44 -4.11 -3.04
CA GLY A 39 2.61 -4.87 -3.97
C GLY A 39 3.39 -5.89 -4.80
N LEU A 40 4.51 -6.39 -4.31
CA LEU A 40 5.38 -7.35 -5.01
C LEU A 40 4.70 -8.68 -5.27
N ALA A 41 3.73 -9.06 -4.43
CA ALA A 41 2.97 -10.29 -4.60
C ALA A 41 1.83 -10.17 -5.64
N ASN A 42 1.53 -8.97 -6.14
CA ASN A 42 0.43 -8.76 -7.09
C ASN A 42 0.87 -8.92 -8.55
N GLU A 43 -0.09 -9.19 -9.43
CA GLU A 43 0.15 -9.21 -10.88
C GLU A 43 0.43 -7.80 -11.44
N ASP A 44 1.15 -7.74 -12.57
CA ASP A 44 1.35 -6.50 -13.33
C ASP A 44 -0.01 -5.91 -13.72
N TRP A 45 -0.22 -4.63 -13.40
CA TRP A 45 -1.45 -3.90 -13.70
C TRP A 45 -1.83 -3.96 -15.19
N ARG A 46 -0.87 -4.09 -16.10
CA ARG A 46 -1.11 -4.23 -17.55
C ARG A 46 -1.77 -5.55 -17.92
N LYS A 47 -1.58 -6.59 -17.10
CA LYS A 47 -2.25 -7.90 -17.25
C LYS A 47 -3.64 -7.89 -16.66
N ASN A 48 -3.95 -6.91 -15.81
CA ASN A 48 -5.28 -6.76 -15.23
C ASN A 48 -6.25 -6.33 -16.33
N ARG A 49 -6.79 -7.34 -17.02
CA ARG A 49 -7.74 -7.23 -18.12
C ARG A 49 -9.14 -6.90 -17.58
N ILE A 50 -9.24 -5.94 -16.67
CA ILE A 50 -10.50 -5.25 -16.43
C ILE A 50 -10.82 -4.58 -17.75
N VAL A 51 -11.66 -5.29 -18.49
CA VAL A 51 -12.55 -4.79 -19.53
C VAL A 51 -12.92 -3.39 -19.09
N ARG A 52 -12.41 -2.38 -19.78
CA ARG A 52 -13.04 -1.07 -19.74
C ARG A 52 -14.51 -1.36 -20.02
N PRO A 53 -15.48 -1.15 -19.10
CA PRO A 53 -16.82 -0.96 -19.61
C PRO A 53 -16.65 0.19 -20.59
N LEU A 54 -16.97 -0.04 -21.88
CA LEU A 54 -17.02 1.02 -22.85
C LEU A 54 -17.87 2.10 -22.19
N TRP A 55 -17.22 3.19 -21.78
CA TRP A 55 -17.98 4.36 -21.41
C TRP A 55 -18.50 4.87 -22.75
N GLU A 56 -19.69 4.43 -23.16
CA GLU A 56 -20.28 4.69 -24.49
C GLU A 56 -20.71 6.15 -24.69
N GLY A 57 -20.11 7.10 -23.98
CA GLY A 57 -20.14 8.52 -24.35
C GLY A 57 -21.51 9.19 -24.42
N GLN A 58 -22.61 8.52 -24.09
CA GLN A 58 -23.94 9.12 -24.16
C GLN A 58 -24.48 9.37 -22.74
N PRO A 59 -24.70 10.64 -22.35
CA PRO A 59 -25.42 10.91 -21.11
C PRO A 59 -26.83 10.32 -21.22
N PRO A 60 -27.40 9.76 -20.14
CA PRO A 60 -28.77 9.29 -20.17
C PRO A 60 -29.68 10.45 -20.55
N THR A 61 -30.36 10.34 -21.68
CA THR A 61 -31.38 11.32 -22.08
C THR A 61 -32.48 11.28 -21.03
N LYS A 62 -32.81 12.45 -20.48
CA LYS A 62 -33.94 12.58 -19.55
C LYS A 62 -35.21 12.15 -20.28
N LYS A 63 -35.88 11.12 -19.77
CA LYS A 63 -37.30 10.90 -20.04
C LYS A 63 -38.14 11.94 -19.32
#